data_AF-A0A314UF62-F1
#
_entry.id   AF-A0A314UF62-F1
#
_cell.length_a   1.000
_cell.length_b   1.000
_cell.length_c   1.000
_cell.angle_alpha   90.00
_cell.angle_beta   90.00
_cell.angle_gamma   90.00
#
_symmetry.space_group_name_H-M   'P 1'
#
loop_
_entity.id
_entity.type
_entity.pdbx_description
1 polymer ?
#
loop_
_entity_poly.entity_id
_entity_poly.type
_entity_poly.pdbx_seq_one_letter_code
_entity_poly.pdbx_strand_id
1 'polypeptide(L)'
;MPNLEFLDIRSCMTLETLPQGIEHLTKLQGYRFDNVSEKFRESIKEGGVDHARMLLVDERCKKYTNKSIPIEDFEFPWLNV
;
A
#
# COMPACT_ATOMS: atom_id res chain seq x y z
N MET A 1 12.74 -6.52 -7.41
CA MET A 1 12.65 -5.10 -7.86
C MET A 1 13.14 -4.20 -6.74
N PRO A 2 14.46 -4.09 -6.51
CA PRO A 2 15.00 -3.38 -5.34
C PRO A 2 14.84 -1.85 -5.42
N ASN A 3 14.45 -1.30 -6.57
CA ASN A 3 14.31 0.14 -6.80
C ASN A 3 12.85 0.61 -6.91
N LEU A 4 11.88 -0.21 -6.48
CA LEU A 4 10.49 0.23 -6.51
C LEU A 4 10.25 1.26 -5.42
N GLU A 5 9.92 2.49 -5.81
CA GLU A 5 9.68 3.62 -4.90
C GLU A 5 8.20 3.82 -4.57
N PHE A 6 7.29 3.46 -5.50
CA PHE A 6 5.85 3.57 -5.30
C PHE A 6 5.15 2.29 -5.76
N LEU A 7 4.26 1.77 -4.91
CA LEU A 7 3.41 0.61 -5.23
C LEU A 7 1.96 1.04 -5.28
N ASP A 8 1.31 0.90 -6.43
CA ASP A 8 -0.11 1.23 -6.59
C ASP A 8 -0.87 0.01 -7.09
N ILE A 9 -1.73 -0.55 -6.25
CA ILE A 9 -2.62 -1.66 -6.60
C ILE A 9 -4.06 -1.17 -6.50
N ARG A 10 -4.73 -1.12 -7.65
CA ARG A 10 -6.11 -0.64 -7.76
C ARG A 10 -7.01 -1.70 -8.38
N SER A 11 -8.25 -1.80 -7.88
CA SER A 11 -9.28 -2.69 -8.40
C SER A 11 -8.85 -4.16 -8.50
N CYS A 12 -8.02 -4.60 -7.55
CA CYS A 12 -7.49 -5.96 -7.50
C CYS A 12 -8.28 -6.79 -6.48
N MET A 13 -9.43 -7.31 -6.91
CA MET A 13 -10.33 -8.12 -6.08
C MET A 13 -9.83 -9.54 -5.82
N THR A 14 -8.81 -9.99 -6.55
CA THR A 14 -8.16 -11.29 -6.33
C THR A 14 -7.01 -11.21 -5.34
N LEU A 15 -6.59 -10.00 -4.95
CA LEU A 15 -5.57 -9.83 -3.93
C LEU A 15 -6.19 -10.20 -2.59
N GLU A 16 -5.75 -11.31 -1.99
CA GLU A 16 -6.23 -11.76 -0.68
C GLU A 16 -5.20 -11.51 0.42
N THR A 17 -3.91 -11.50 0.07
CA THR A 17 -2.81 -11.34 1.02
C THR A 17 -1.75 -10.42 0.47
N LEU A 18 -0.87 -9.99 1.36
CA LEU A 18 0.19 -9.06 1.04
C LEU A 18 1.30 -9.77 0.26
N PRO A 19 1.75 -9.22 -0.89
CA PRO A 19 2.70 -9.90 -1.77
C PRO A 19 3.94 -10.38 -1.00
N GLN A 20 4.36 -11.62 -1.23
CA GLN A 20 5.39 -12.31 -0.43
C GLN A 20 6.81 -11.70 -0.56
N GLY A 21 6.97 -10.56 -1.22
CA GLY A 21 8.25 -9.86 -1.38
C GLY A 21 8.22 -8.37 -1.04
N ILE A 22 7.12 -7.84 -0.49
CA ILE A 22 7.04 -6.40 -0.14
C ILE A 22 8.13 -5.98 0.85
N GLU A 23 8.57 -6.92 1.69
CA GLU A 23 9.57 -6.70 2.73
C GLU A 23 10.95 -6.41 2.14
N HIS A 24 11.22 -6.96 0.96
CA HIS A 24 12.46 -6.75 0.20
C HIS A 24 12.46 -5.44 -0.60
N LEU A 25 11.34 -4.70 -0.63
CA LEU A 25 11.25 -3.38 -1.27
C LEU A 25 11.83 -2.30 -0.36
N THR A 26 13.16 -2.30 -0.19
CA THR A 26 13.88 -1.40 0.72
C THR A 26 13.86 0.06 0.31
N LYS A 27 13.59 0.36 -0.98
CA LYS A 27 13.47 1.72 -1.51
C LYS A 27 12.02 2.21 -1.62
N LEU A 28 11.04 1.43 -1.15
CA LEU A 28 9.64 1.82 -1.21
C LEU A 28 9.40 3.03 -0.29
N GLN A 29 8.89 4.12 -0.88
CA GLN A 29 8.60 5.38 -0.21
C GLN A 29 7.09 5.59 0.01
N GLY A 30 6.26 4.94 -0.80
CA GLY A 30 4.81 5.00 -0.67
C GLY A 30 4.11 3.79 -1.29
N TYR A 31 2.89 3.53 -0.83
CA TYR A 31 2.02 2.52 -1.39
C TYR A 31 0.56 3.01 -1.42
N ARG A 32 -0.24 2.42 -2.30
CA ARG A 32 -1.69 2.59 -2.39
C ARG A 32 -2.33 1.24 -2.68
N PHE A 33 -3.36 0.92 -1.88
CA PHE A 33 -4.26 -0.20 -2.12
C PHE A 33 -5.67 0.37 -2.22
N ASP A 34 -6.26 0.32 -3.41
CA ASP A 34 -7.60 0.86 -3.67
C ASP A 34 -8.49 -0.19 -4.33
N ASN A 35 -9.77 -0.24 -3.95
CA ASN A 35 -10.74 -1.21 -4.42
C ASN A 35 -10.19 -2.66 -4.44
N VAL A 36 -9.58 -3.06 -3.31
CA VAL A 36 -9.01 -4.40 -3.09
C VAL A 36 -10.02 -5.28 -2.35
N SER A 37 -9.80 -6.60 -2.38
CA SER A 37 -10.73 -7.53 -1.73
C SER A 37 -10.85 -7.28 -0.22
N GLU A 38 -12.04 -7.54 0.34
CA GLU A 38 -12.26 -7.44 1.78
C GLU A 38 -11.34 -8.38 2.57
N LYS A 39 -11.05 -9.57 2.05
CA LYS A 39 -10.07 -10.49 2.66
C LYS A 39 -8.70 -9.86 2.83
N PHE A 40 -8.23 -9.11 1.82
CA PHE A 40 -6.95 -8.43 1.92
C PHE A 40 -7.00 -7.28 2.93
N ARG A 41 -8.10 -6.53 2.97
CA ARG A 41 -8.30 -5.48 3.97
C ARG A 41 -8.26 -6.06 5.38
N GLU A 42 -8.89 -7.21 5.61
CA GLU A 42 -8.84 -7.94 6.87
C GLU A 42 -7.44 -8.48 7.17
N SER A 43 -6.71 -8.99 6.18
CA SER A 43 -5.34 -9.51 6.37
C SER A 43 -4.35 -8.44 6.83
N ILE A 44 -4.48 -7.20 6.35
CA ILE A 44 -3.57 -6.09 6.71
C ILE A 44 -4.02 -5.30 7.95
N LYS A 45 -5.28 -5.47 8.38
CA LYS A 45 -5.85 -4.83 9.57
C LYS A 45 -5.26 -5.44 10.84
N GLU A 46 -5.35 -4.72 11.95
CA GLU A 46 -4.94 -5.21 13.27
C GLU A 46 -5.55 -6.60 13.58
N GLY A 47 -4.69 -7.56 13.93
CA GLY A 47 -5.06 -8.96 14.12
C GLY A 47 -5.02 -9.84 12.86
N GLY A 48 -4.83 -9.26 11.68
CA GLY A 48 -4.67 -9.97 10.42
C GLY A 48 -3.27 -10.58 10.22
N VAL A 49 -3.17 -11.57 9.33
CA VAL A 49 -1.93 -12.35 9.09
C VAL A 49 -0.82 -11.46 8.52
N ASP A 50 -1.16 -10.48 7.71
CA ASP A 50 -0.22 -9.56 7.08
C ASP A 50 -0.01 -8.25 7.86
N HIS A 51 -0.68 -8.08 9.01
CA HIS A 51 -0.64 -6.83 9.78
C HIS A 51 0.79 -6.42 10.16
N ALA A 52 1.58 -7.35 10.70
CA ALA A 52 2.96 -7.08 11.10
C ALA A 52 3.83 -6.67 9.91
N ARG A 53 3.63 -7.31 8.76
CA ARG A 53 4.35 -7.00 7.50
C ARG A 53 3.94 -5.64 6.97
N MET A 54 2.66 -5.31 7.06
CA MET A 54 2.12 -4.02 6.67
C MET A 54 2.67 -2.88 7.54
N LEU A 55 2.75 -3.07 8.86
CA LEU A 55 3.37 -2.10 9.77
C LEU A 55 4.84 -1.83 9.42
N LEU A 56 5.61 -2.87 9.09
CA LEU A 56 7.00 -2.71 8.65
C LEU A 56 7.11 -1.92 7.33
N VAL A 57 6.13 -2.04 6.44
CA VAL A 57 6.07 -1.28 5.19
C VAL A 57 5.67 0.17 5.47
N ASP A 58 4.68 0.38 6.34
CA ASP A 58 4.17 1.69 6.77
C ASP A 58 5.24 2.53 7.48
N GLU A 59 5.97 1.95 8.43
CA GLU A 59 7.11 2.60 9.13
C GLU A 59 8.22 3.05 8.18
N ARG A 60 8.45 2.31 7.09
CA ARG A 60 9.45 2.65 6.07
C ARG A 60 8.94 3.70 5.08
N CYS A 61 7.65 3.71 4.80
CA CYS A 61 7.00 4.64 3.89
C CYS A 61 6.67 5.97 4.59
N LYS A 62 7.65 6.88 4.64
CA LYS A 62 7.57 8.13 5.41
C LYS A 62 6.71 9.26 4.79
N LYS A 63 6.14 9.09 3.60
CA LYS A 63 5.70 10.24 2.77
C LYS A 63 4.25 10.20 2.28
N TYR A 64 3.69 9.03 1.98
CA TYR A 64 2.38 8.90 1.32
C TYR A 64 1.55 7.74 1.87
N THR A 65 1.51 7.55 3.19
CA THR A 65 0.67 6.54 3.85
C THR A 65 -0.72 7.09 4.04
N ASN A 66 -1.51 6.93 2.98
CA ASN A 66 -2.88 7.37 2.95
C ASN A 66 -3.75 6.35 3.70
N LYS A 67 -3.73 6.36 5.04
CA LYS A 67 -4.57 5.44 5.82
C LYS A 67 -6.07 5.77 5.73
N SER A 68 -6.44 6.96 5.25
CA SER A 68 -7.83 7.39 5.06
C SER A 68 -7.90 8.84 4.56
N ILE A 69 -7.38 9.14 3.37
CA ILE A 69 -7.70 10.42 2.71
C ILE A 69 -8.80 10.12 1.68
N PRO A 70 -9.97 10.76 1.79
CA PRO A 70 -11.03 10.70 0.80
C PRO A 70 -10.47 11.01 -0.59
N ILE A 71 -11.12 10.44 -1.61
CA ILE A 71 -10.76 10.51 -3.03
C ILE A 71 -10.56 11.96 -3.54
N GLU A 72 -10.98 12.97 -2.77
CA GLU A 72 -11.03 14.38 -3.14
C GLU A 72 -9.73 15.18 -2.90
N ASP A 73 -8.78 14.71 -2.08
CA ASP A 73 -7.55 15.48 -1.79
C ASP A 73 -6.32 15.04 -2.63
N PHE A 74 -6.49 14.11 -3.57
CA PHE A 74 -5.45 13.78 -4.54
C PHE A 74 -5.50 14.70 -5.77
N GLU A 75 -5.40 16.01 -5.56
CA GLU A 75 -4.75 16.84 -6.59
C GLU A 75 -3.29 16.40 -6.64
N PHE A 76 -2.93 15.62 -7.64
CA PHE A 76 -1.55 15.22 -7.91
C PHE A 76 -0.78 16.44 -8.45
N PRO A 77 0.05 17.15 -7.67
CA PRO A 77 0.68 18.38 -8.14
C PRO A 77 1.76 18.10 -9.21
N TRP A 78 2.13 16.83 -9.39
CA TRP A 78 3.12 16.34 -10.34
C TRP A 78 2.51 15.75 -11.61
N LEU A 79 1.18 15.73 -11.73
CA LEU A 79 0.46 15.28 -12.92
C LEU A 79 -0.11 16.48 -13.68
N ASN A 80 0.68 17.54 -13.77
CA ASN A 80 0.50 18.59 -14.78
C ASN A 80 1.36 18.22 -15.99
N VAL A 81 0.78 17.43 -16.90
CA VAL A 81 1.18 17.37 -18.31
C VAL A 81 -0.05 17.71 -19.13
#